data_AF-A0A9P1AQW1-F1
#
_entry.id   AF-A0A9P1AQW1-F1
#
_cell.length_a   1.000
_cell.length_b   1.000
_cell.length_c   1.000
_cell.angle_alpha   90.00
_cell.angle_beta   90.00
_cell.angle_gamma   90.00
#
_symmetry.space_group_name_H-M   'P 1'
#
loop_
_entity.id
_entity.type
_entity.pdbx_description
1 polymer ?
#
loop_
_entity_poly.entity_id
_entity_poly.type
_entity_poly.pdbx_seq_one_letter_code
_entity_poly.pdbx_strand_id
1 'polypeptide(L)'
;MSVWEQLPLTFKRKLIGKLDYKSRQSLSRCSRQNRALVGAAPIRLTSATLTIVYEGASGNSGTVPILVLSERVAGKNAVDGYYIETNVIDNFVSIFKNRQSKVDALCINGHVREFYAFTAFIDKIIEQLEKLGAHFKIRAHKFDWCQEAHCVFNVTKVLGHVDEDVIDQLVLRFDMGPAMVRTLEKLAQWKRAKTIYVQKLVYTNFEPFLHFNRIKINNGTCSEDDIAAVVKSFISTPRPLGSFFQIKTSGDFEVRSILKKLDRMHLFLETIEELRNENFELEWNRRLILCVMLQKRQVDGTICRKGHILEDCEAPANYCI
;
A
#
# COMPACT_ATOMS: atom_id res chain seq x y z
N MET A 1 19.63 -44.76 0.52
CA MET A 1 19.49 -43.51 1.30
C MET A 1 20.20 -42.41 0.55
N SER A 2 19.53 -41.28 0.32
CA SER A 2 20.17 -40.14 -0.35
C SER A 2 21.10 -39.41 0.61
N VAL A 3 22.16 -38.78 0.08
CA VAL A 3 23.05 -37.89 0.88
C VAL A 3 22.24 -36.82 1.61
N TRP A 4 21.17 -36.31 0.99
CA TRP A 4 20.26 -35.34 1.61
C TRP A 4 19.63 -35.86 2.90
N GLU A 5 19.15 -37.10 2.94
CA GLU A 5 18.49 -37.67 4.13
C GLU A 5 19.41 -37.70 5.35
N GLN A 6 20.71 -37.92 5.13
CA GLN A 6 21.73 -38.02 6.17
C GLN A 6 22.19 -36.67 6.73
N LEU A 7 21.86 -35.54 6.07
CA LEU A 7 22.28 -34.22 6.54
C LEU A 7 21.57 -33.83 7.86
N PRO A 8 22.28 -33.16 8.78
CA PRO A 8 21.67 -32.66 10.02
C PRO A 8 20.47 -31.76 9.78
N LEU A 9 19.44 -31.90 10.61
CA LEU A 9 18.20 -31.12 10.52
C LEU A 9 18.45 -29.60 10.55
N THR A 10 19.39 -29.16 11.38
CA THR A 10 19.79 -27.75 11.49
C THR A 10 20.40 -27.22 10.20
N PHE A 11 21.20 -28.02 9.49
CA PHE A 11 21.74 -27.67 8.19
C PHE A 11 20.64 -27.54 7.13
N LYS A 12 19.72 -28.52 7.06
CA LYS A 12 18.59 -28.49 6.11
C LYS A 12 17.74 -27.23 6.29
N ARG A 13 17.41 -26.86 7.54
CA ARG A 13 16.66 -25.63 7.84
C ARG A 13 17.39 -24.36 7.38
N LYS A 14 18.70 -24.28 7.64
CA LYS A 14 19.53 -23.15 7.18
C LYS A 14 19.58 -23.06 5.67
N LEU A 15 19.71 -24.19 4.97
CA LEU A 15 19.73 -24.23 3.52
C LEU A 15 18.38 -23.78 2.93
N ILE A 16 17.27 -24.32 3.43
CA ILE A 16 15.92 -23.95 2.98
C ILE A 16 15.69 -22.44 3.14
N GLY A 17 16.14 -21.85 4.24
CA GLY A 17 16.07 -20.40 4.45
C GLY A 17 16.81 -19.55 3.42
N LYS A 18 17.76 -20.14 2.68
CA LYS A 18 18.51 -19.50 1.58
C LYS A 18 17.97 -19.82 0.19
N LEU A 19 17.08 -20.81 0.06
CA LEU A 19 16.47 -21.14 -1.22
C LEU A 19 15.44 -20.08 -1.62
N ASP A 20 15.37 -19.83 -2.92
CA ASP A 20 14.33 -19.04 -3.57
C ASP A 20 12.96 -19.77 -3.48
N TYR A 21 11.85 -19.08 -3.73
CA TYR A 21 10.52 -19.65 -3.56
C TYR A 21 10.32 -20.88 -4.46
N LYS A 22 10.77 -20.81 -5.72
CA LYS A 22 10.63 -21.90 -6.69
C LYS A 22 11.38 -23.17 -6.25
N SER A 23 12.62 -23.04 -5.79
CA SER A 23 13.44 -24.16 -5.31
C SER A 23 12.84 -24.77 -4.04
N ARG A 24 12.26 -23.95 -3.16
CA ARG A 24 11.51 -24.46 -1.99
C ARG A 24 10.30 -25.28 -2.40
N GLN A 25 9.53 -24.82 -3.40
CA GLN A 25 8.38 -25.59 -3.90
C GLN A 25 8.80 -26.90 -4.58
N SER A 26 9.89 -26.89 -5.34
CA SER A 26 10.46 -28.13 -5.89
C SER A 26 10.87 -29.10 -4.79
N LEU A 27 11.57 -28.61 -3.76
CA LEU A 27 12.00 -29.43 -2.62
C LEU A 27 10.81 -29.99 -1.82
N SER A 28 9.74 -29.21 -1.65
CA SER A 28 8.53 -29.63 -0.92
C SER A 28 7.77 -30.77 -1.60
N ARG A 29 7.99 -30.96 -2.91
CA ARG A 29 7.40 -32.04 -3.71
C ARG A 29 8.19 -33.35 -3.61
N CYS A 30 9.47 -33.31 -3.22
CA CYS A 30 10.32 -34.51 -3.19
C CYS A 30 9.95 -35.52 -2.09
N SER A 31 9.49 -35.08 -0.91
CA SER A 31 9.10 -35.99 0.18
C SER A 31 8.21 -35.31 1.23
N ARG A 32 7.50 -36.10 2.05
CA ARG A 32 6.70 -35.58 3.18
C ARG A 32 7.56 -34.84 4.20
N GLN A 33 8.75 -35.36 4.49
CA GLN A 33 9.69 -34.71 5.40
C GLN A 33 10.16 -33.35 4.85
N ASN A 34 10.53 -33.29 3.57
CA ASN A 34 10.92 -32.03 2.93
C ASN A 34 9.77 -31.03 2.91
N ARG A 35 8.54 -31.48 2.64
CA ARG A 35 7.35 -30.64 2.71
C ARG A 35 7.17 -30.02 4.09
N ALA A 36 7.30 -30.80 5.15
CA ALA A 36 7.21 -30.31 6.53
C ALA A 36 8.33 -29.30 6.84
N LEU A 37 9.55 -29.57 6.36
CA LEU A 37 10.69 -28.65 6.54
C LEU A 37 10.50 -27.32 5.82
N VAL A 38 10.03 -27.36 4.57
CA VAL A 38 9.74 -26.16 3.78
C VAL A 38 8.60 -25.37 4.42
N GLY A 39 7.53 -26.03 4.86
CA GLY A 39 6.40 -25.37 5.52
C GLY A 39 6.77 -24.71 6.86
N ALA A 40 7.76 -25.25 7.57
CA ALA A 40 8.27 -24.67 8.81
C ALA A 40 9.22 -23.47 8.59
N ALA A 41 9.68 -23.22 7.36
CA ALA A 41 10.55 -22.10 7.06
C ALA A 41 9.74 -20.84 6.69
N PRO A 42 10.12 -19.65 7.21
CA PRO A 42 9.47 -18.40 6.84
C PRO A 42 9.74 -18.03 5.38
N ILE A 43 8.71 -17.52 4.72
CA ILE A 43 8.79 -16.96 3.36
C ILE A 43 8.93 -15.44 3.47
N ARG A 44 9.90 -14.87 2.76
CA ARG A 44 10.11 -13.41 2.70
C ARG A 44 10.09 -13.00 1.24
N LEU A 45 9.08 -12.23 0.84
CA LEU A 45 8.93 -11.76 -0.53
C LEU A 45 8.97 -10.24 -0.56
N THR A 46 9.50 -9.71 -1.66
CA THR A 46 9.42 -8.27 -1.95
C THR A 46 8.00 -7.91 -2.41
N SER A 47 7.38 -8.75 -3.23
CA SER A 47 5.96 -8.59 -3.53
C SER A 47 5.26 -9.90 -3.81
N ALA A 48 3.95 -9.89 -3.61
CA ALA A 48 3.02 -10.90 -4.08
C ALA A 48 1.86 -10.17 -4.76
N THR A 49 1.65 -10.44 -6.05
CA THR A 49 0.61 -9.79 -6.86
C THR A 49 -0.40 -10.83 -7.31
N LEU A 50 -1.66 -10.65 -6.91
CA LEU A 50 -2.79 -11.40 -7.45
C LEU A 50 -3.39 -10.62 -8.60
N THR A 51 -3.51 -11.26 -9.76
CA THR A 51 -4.14 -10.64 -10.93
C THR A 51 -4.88 -11.66 -11.77
N ILE A 52 -5.68 -11.20 -12.70
CA ILE A 52 -6.25 -12.02 -13.76
C ILE A 52 -5.68 -11.50 -15.07
N VAL A 53 -5.37 -12.42 -15.97
CA VAL A 53 -4.92 -12.09 -17.32
C VAL A 53 -5.87 -12.73 -18.31
N TYR A 54 -6.22 -11.97 -19.34
CA TYR A 54 -6.94 -12.46 -20.50
C TYR A 54 -5.99 -13.21 -21.44
N GLU A 55 -6.25 -14.50 -21.65
CA GLU A 55 -5.60 -15.28 -22.71
C GLU A 55 -6.49 -15.26 -23.95
N GLY A 56 -6.02 -14.63 -25.03
CA GLY A 56 -6.76 -14.68 -26.30
C GLY A 56 -6.21 -13.80 -27.43
N ALA A 57 -5.37 -14.39 -28.30
CA ALA A 57 -5.26 -14.01 -29.71
C ALA A 57 -5.95 -15.02 -30.65
N SER A 58 -6.41 -16.18 -30.14
CA SER A 58 -6.75 -17.36 -30.93
C SER A 58 -8.10 -18.00 -30.59
N GLY A 59 -9.17 -17.20 -30.51
CA GLY A 59 -10.57 -17.69 -30.53
C GLY A 59 -11.12 -18.34 -29.25
N ASN A 60 -10.27 -18.84 -28.34
CA ASN A 60 -10.68 -19.27 -27.00
C ASN A 60 -10.30 -18.21 -25.98
N SER A 61 -11.23 -17.27 -25.74
CA SER A 61 -11.07 -16.22 -24.74
C SER A 61 -11.27 -16.79 -23.34
N GLY A 62 -10.19 -17.01 -22.62
CA GLY A 62 -10.20 -17.43 -21.21
C GLY A 62 -9.62 -16.35 -20.30
N THR A 63 -10.08 -16.28 -19.07
CA THR A 63 -9.42 -15.51 -18.00
C THR A 63 -8.71 -16.47 -17.07
N VAL A 64 -7.41 -16.24 -16.85
CA VAL A 64 -6.58 -17.09 -15.98
C VAL A 64 -6.11 -16.26 -14.79
N PRO A 65 -6.41 -16.68 -13.54
CA PRO A 65 -5.82 -16.05 -12.38
C PRO A 65 -4.32 -16.34 -12.35
N ILE A 66 -3.53 -15.34 -11.99
CA ILE A 66 -2.08 -15.44 -11.87
C ILE A 66 -1.66 -14.86 -10.52
N LEU A 67 -0.78 -15.60 -9.83
CA LEU A 67 -0.01 -15.09 -8.70
C LEU A 67 1.42 -14.84 -9.17
N VAL A 68 1.83 -13.57 -9.12
CA VAL A 68 3.20 -13.15 -9.41
C VAL A 68 3.93 -12.91 -8.11
N LEU A 69 4.99 -13.67 -7.86
CA LEU A 69 5.83 -13.53 -6.67
C LEU A 69 7.15 -12.89 -7.06
N SER A 70 7.64 -11.99 -6.23
CA SER A 70 8.93 -11.34 -6.41
C SER A 70 9.77 -11.46 -5.15
N GLU A 71 11.03 -11.84 -5.29
CA GLU A 71 11.97 -11.93 -4.17
C GLU A 71 13.32 -11.28 -4.48
N ARG A 72 13.95 -10.73 -3.45
CA ARG A 72 15.36 -10.31 -3.51
C ARG A 72 16.24 -11.54 -3.30
N VAL A 73 16.95 -11.93 -4.35
CA VAL A 73 17.93 -13.01 -4.26
C VAL A 73 19.24 -12.45 -3.69
N ALA A 74 19.75 -13.07 -2.63
CA ALA A 74 21.01 -12.64 -2.01
C ALA A 74 22.16 -12.66 -3.05
N GLY A 75 22.84 -11.52 -3.21
CA GLY A 75 23.93 -11.36 -4.18
C GLY A 75 23.50 -10.98 -5.59
N LYS A 76 22.21 -10.76 -5.85
CA LYS A 76 21.70 -10.17 -7.09
C LYS A 76 20.97 -8.86 -6.81
N ASN A 77 21.18 -7.86 -7.67
CA ASN A 77 20.38 -6.63 -7.68
C ASN A 77 19.04 -6.81 -8.41
N ALA A 78 18.87 -7.93 -9.13
CA ALA A 78 17.66 -8.24 -9.87
C ALA A 78 16.58 -8.86 -8.96
N VAL A 79 15.33 -8.51 -9.24
CA VAL A 79 14.14 -9.11 -8.63
C VAL A 79 13.67 -10.23 -9.55
N ASP A 80 13.74 -11.48 -9.09
CA ASP A 80 13.26 -12.63 -9.87
C ASP A 80 11.73 -12.72 -9.69
N GLY A 81 11.01 -12.68 -10.82
CA GLY A 81 9.55 -12.79 -10.89
C GLY A 81 9.11 -14.22 -11.21
N TYR A 82 8.20 -14.77 -10.41
CA TYR A 82 7.65 -16.12 -10.59
C TYR A 82 6.15 -16.05 -10.85
N TYR A 83 5.72 -16.68 -11.94
CA TYR A 83 4.31 -16.74 -12.35
C TYR A 83 3.72 -18.08 -11.94
N ILE A 84 2.56 -18.05 -11.30
CA ILE A 84 1.82 -19.23 -10.85
C ILE A 84 0.39 -19.12 -11.37
N GLU A 85 0.03 -19.99 -12.31
CA GLU A 85 -1.30 -20.05 -12.94
C GLU A 85 -2.17 -21.18 -12.36
N THR A 86 -1.56 -22.19 -11.74
CA THR A 86 -2.28 -23.35 -11.17
C THR A 86 -2.41 -23.25 -9.65
N ASN A 87 -3.58 -23.60 -9.10
CA ASN A 87 -3.85 -23.59 -7.66
C ASN A 87 -3.44 -22.26 -7.00
N VAL A 88 -3.75 -21.15 -7.67
CA VAL A 88 -3.33 -19.79 -7.29
C VAL A 88 -3.69 -19.46 -5.85
N ILE A 89 -4.91 -19.80 -5.43
CA ILE A 89 -5.42 -19.52 -4.08
C ILE A 89 -4.63 -20.30 -3.02
N ASP A 90 -4.37 -21.59 -3.24
CA ASP A 90 -3.59 -22.41 -2.31
C ASP A 90 -2.15 -21.92 -2.19
N ASN A 91 -1.54 -21.54 -3.31
CA ASN A 91 -0.20 -20.95 -3.33
C ASN A 91 -0.18 -19.63 -2.57
N PHE A 92 -1.16 -18.74 -2.80
CA PHE A 92 -1.31 -17.48 -2.07
C PHE A 92 -1.43 -17.71 -0.55
N VAL A 93 -2.36 -18.56 -0.12
CA VAL A 93 -2.54 -18.91 1.29
C VAL A 93 -1.27 -19.51 1.88
N SER A 94 -0.56 -20.36 1.13
CA SER A 94 0.65 -21.05 1.60
C SER A 94 1.77 -20.09 2.01
N ILE A 95 1.83 -18.90 1.40
CA ILE A 95 2.83 -17.87 1.74
C ILE A 95 2.75 -17.49 3.21
N PHE A 96 1.52 -17.36 3.74
CA PHE A 96 1.26 -16.82 5.07
C PHE A 96 0.97 -17.89 6.14
N LYS A 97 1.02 -19.19 5.80
CA LYS A 97 0.84 -20.30 6.75
C LYS A 97 1.84 -20.26 7.90
N ASN A 98 3.08 -19.85 7.62
CA ASN A 98 4.08 -19.64 8.65
C ASN A 98 3.92 -18.25 9.27
N ARG A 99 3.80 -18.16 10.60
CA ARG A 99 3.60 -16.90 11.31
C ARG A 99 4.74 -15.89 11.16
N GLN A 100 5.91 -16.35 10.76
CA GLN A 100 7.09 -15.53 10.52
C GLN A 100 7.25 -15.12 9.05
N SER A 101 6.41 -15.61 8.15
CA SER A 101 6.40 -15.17 6.75
C SER A 101 5.93 -13.72 6.63
N LYS A 102 6.55 -12.96 5.73
CA LYS A 102 6.21 -11.56 5.45
C LYS A 102 6.34 -11.25 3.96
N VAL A 103 5.57 -10.29 3.50
CA VAL A 103 5.65 -9.72 2.16
C VAL A 103 5.78 -8.20 2.28
N ASP A 104 6.72 -7.58 1.55
CA ASP A 104 6.85 -6.12 1.63
C ASP A 104 5.65 -5.43 0.97
N ALA A 105 5.21 -5.91 -0.21
CA ALA A 105 4.00 -5.42 -0.89
C ALA A 105 3.05 -6.53 -1.35
N LEU A 106 1.82 -6.53 -0.84
CA LEU A 106 0.72 -7.30 -1.41
C LEU A 106 -0.05 -6.42 -2.40
N CYS A 107 -0.08 -6.82 -3.66
CA CYS A 107 -0.85 -6.15 -4.70
C CYS A 107 -2.00 -7.04 -5.17
N ILE A 108 -3.18 -6.47 -5.34
CA ILE A 108 -4.35 -7.13 -5.91
C ILE A 108 -4.82 -6.27 -7.06
N ASN A 109 -4.64 -6.75 -8.29
CA ASN A 109 -4.86 -6.01 -9.51
C ASN A 109 -5.94 -6.66 -10.37
N GLY A 110 -7.07 -5.98 -10.54
CA GLY A 110 -8.16 -6.38 -11.42
C GLY A 110 -8.41 -5.34 -12.51
N HIS A 111 -8.53 -5.81 -13.76
CA HIS A 111 -8.88 -4.95 -14.90
C HIS A 111 -10.40 -4.91 -15.14
N VAL A 112 -10.92 -3.79 -15.64
CA VAL A 112 -12.37 -3.59 -15.92
C VAL A 112 -12.94 -4.67 -16.81
N ARG A 113 -12.19 -5.07 -17.84
CA ARG A 113 -12.61 -6.08 -18.81
C ARG A 113 -12.88 -7.45 -18.18
N GLU A 114 -12.34 -7.69 -16.99
CA GLU A 114 -12.34 -8.97 -16.29
C GLU A 114 -13.17 -8.92 -15.00
N PHE A 115 -14.00 -7.88 -14.81
CA PHE A 115 -14.67 -7.58 -13.56
C PHE A 115 -15.36 -8.79 -12.90
N TYR A 116 -16.16 -9.54 -13.65
CA TYR A 116 -16.90 -10.70 -13.11
C TYR A 116 -15.98 -11.85 -12.73
N ALA A 117 -15.00 -12.17 -13.58
CA ALA A 117 -14.02 -13.22 -13.31
C ALA A 117 -13.15 -12.86 -12.09
N PHE A 118 -12.74 -11.59 -12.00
CA PHE A 118 -11.96 -11.06 -10.88
C PHE A 118 -12.77 -11.10 -9.58
N THR A 119 -14.01 -10.65 -9.59
CA THR A 119 -14.88 -10.70 -8.40
C THR A 119 -15.07 -12.14 -7.94
N ALA A 120 -15.41 -13.07 -8.84
CA ALA A 120 -15.57 -14.48 -8.49
C ALA A 120 -14.27 -15.12 -7.97
N PHE A 121 -13.10 -14.70 -8.49
CA PHE A 121 -11.80 -15.16 -8.00
C PHE A 121 -11.51 -14.63 -6.59
N ILE A 122 -11.76 -13.36 -6.34
CA ILE A 122 -11.58 -12.75 -5.01
C ILE A 122 -12.54 -13.34 -3.99
N ASP A 123 -13.79 -13.63 -4.37
CA ASP A 123 -14.77 -14.27 -3.47
C ASP A 123 -14.26 -15.64 -3.01
N LYS A 124 -13.66 -16.44 -3.91
CA LYS A 124 -13.01 -17.70 -3.55
C LYS A 124 -11.82 -17.50 -2.61
N ILE A 125 -11.06 -16.41 -2.75
CA ILE A 125 -9.98 -16.09 -1.80
C ILE A 125 -10.58 -15.78 -0.43
N ILE A 126 -11.61 -14.92 -0.37
CA ILE A 126 -12.30 -14.56 0.87
C ILE A 126 -12.84 -15.81 1.56
N GLU A 127 -13.53 -16.69 0.85
CA GLU A 127 -14.02 -17.96 1.40
C GLU A 127 -12.91 -18.81 2.01
N GLN A 128 -11.73 -18.86 1.38
CA GLN A 128 -10.59 -19.60 1.92
C GLN A 128 -9.99 -18.92 3.15
N LEU A 129 -9.91 -17.59 3.16
CA LEU A 129 -9.45 -16.83 4.33
C LEU A 129 -10.40 -17.00 5.52
N GLU A 130 -11.70 -17.00 5.28
CA GLU A 130 -12.74 -17.23 6.29
C GLU A 130 -12.65 -18.66 6.86
N LYS A 131 -12.44 -19.68 6.01
CA LYS A 131 -12.22 -21.08 6.45
C LYS A 131 -11.00 -21.24 7.33
N LEU A 132 -9.94 -20.47 7.08
CA LEU A 132 -8.74 -20.46 7.91
C LEU A 132 -8.97 -19.74 9.25
N GLY A 133 -9.98 -18.89 9.35
CA GLY A 133 -10.38 -18.23 10.59
C GLY A 133 -9.44 -17.12 11.06
N ALA A 134 -9.81 -16.50 12.19
CA ALA A 134 -9.19 -15.26 12.68
C ALA A 134 -7.69 -15.37 13.06
N HIS A 135 -7.18 -16.59 13.28
CA HIS A 135 -5.78 -16.83 13.62
C HIS A 135 -4.85 -16.75 12.40
N PHE A 136 -5.40 -16.84 11.19
CA PHE A 136 -4.67 -16.63 9.97
C PHE A 136 -4.64 -15.15 9.63
N LYS A 137 -3.43 -14.62 9.41
CA LYS A 137 -3.18 -13.22 9.13
C LYS A 137 -2.22 -13.08 7.95
N ILE A 138 -2.56 -12.21 7.02
CA ILE A 138 -1.74 -11.83 5.88
C ILE A 138 -0.75 -10.76 6.37
N ARG A 139 0.55 -11.09 6.41
CA ARG A 139 1.59 -10.19 6.93
C ARG A 139 2.24 -9.42 5.79
N ALA A 140 1.60 -8.32 5.39
CA ALA A 140 2.06 -7.44 4.34
C ALA A 140 2.32 -6.02 4.87
N HIS A 141 3.47 -5.43 4.55
CA HIS A 141 3.79 -4.05 4.96
C HIS A 141 3.01 -3.00 4.15
N LYS A 142 2.85 -3.23 2.84
CA LYS A 142 2.04 -2.44 1.92
C LYS A 142 0.88 -3.29 1.38
N PHE A 143 -0.32 -2.73 1.41
CA PHE A 143 -1.51 -3.30 0.75
C PHE A 143 -1.93 -2.39 -0.40
N ASP A 144 -1.82 -2.89 -1.63
CA ASP A 144 -2.15 -2.17 -2.86
C ASP A 144 -3.34 -2.84 -3.55
N TRP A 145 -4.46 -2.12 -3.64
CA TRP A 145 -5.67 -2.58 -4.29
C TRP A 145 -5.93 -1.74 -5.54
N CYS A 146 -5.83 -2.37 -6.70
CA CYS A 146 -6.05 -1.76 -7.98
C CYS A 146 -7.25 -2.42 -8.65
N GLN A 147 -8.38 -1.71 -8.70
CA GLN A 147 -9.57 -2.16 -9.41
C GLN A 147 -10.40 -0.96 -9.80
N GLU A 148 -10.61 -0.75 -11.09
CA GLU A 148 -11.33 0.42 -11.61
C GLU A 148 -12.87 0.38 -11.37
N ALA A 149 -13.40 -0.62 -10.66
CA ALA A 149 -14.85 -0.86 -10.51
C ALA A 149 -15.32 -1.08 -9.06
N HIS A 150 -16.63 -0.93 -8.83
CA HIS A 150 -17.36 -0.77 -7.56
C HIS A 150 -17.35 -1.95 -6.55
N CYS A 151 -16.29 -2.75 -6.44
CA CYS A 151 -16.21 -3.86 -5.48
C CYS A 151 -15.77 -3.41 -4.07
N VAL A 152 -16.58 -2.52 -3.48
CA VAL A 152 -16.36 -1.93 -2.15
C VAL A 152 -16.23 -3.00 -1.05
N PHE A 153 -16.99 -4.09 -1.15
CA PHE A 153 -17.02 -5.12 -0.12
C PHE A 153 -15.80 -6.05 -0.14
N ASN A 154 -15.17 -6.23 -1.29
CA ASN A 154 -14.11 -7.23 -1.41
C ASN A 154 -12.79 -6.70 -0.84
N VAL A 155 -12.49 -5.41 -1.04
CA VAL A 155 -11.28 -4.80 -0.48
C VAL A 155 -11.31 -4.80 1.05
N THR A 156 -12.44 -4.50 1.68
CA THR A 156 -12.55 -4.44 3.15
C THR A 156 -12.45 -5.83 3.78
N LYS A 157 -13.06 -6.85 3.14
CA LYS A 157 -12.94 -8.25 3.57
C LYS A 157 -11.50 -8.75 3.50
N VAL A 158 -10.81 -8.56 2.38
CA VAL A 158 -9.41 -9.00 2.26
C VAL A 158 -8.50 -8.20 3.20
N LEU A 159 -8.68 -6.87 3.29
CA LEU A 159 -7.92 -6.01 4.19
C LEU A 159 -8.13 -6.41 5.67
N GLY A 160 -9.32 -6.86 6.04
CA GLY A 160 -9.64 -7.35 7.39
C GLY A 160 -8.80 -8.58 7.82
N HIS A 161 -8.27 -9.34 6.86
CA HIS A 161 -7.34 -10.45 7.11
C HIS A 161 -5.86 -10.03 7.12
N VAL A 162 -5.54 -8.77 6.76
CA VAL A 162 -4.17 -8.25 6.86
C VAL A 162 -3.84 -7.97 8.32
N ASP A 163 -2.63 -8.36 8.72
CA ASP A 163 -2.11 -8.19 10.08
C ASP A 163 -1.95 -6.70 10.41
N GLU A 164 -2.75 -6.23 11.35
CA GLU A 164 -2.80 -4.83 11.78
C GLU A 164 -1.52 -4.38 12.53
N ASP A 165 -0.69 -5.31 13.02
CA ASP A 165 0.62 -4.99 13.62
C ASP A 165 1.72 -4.84 12.57
N VAL A 166 1.47 -5.26 11.32
CA VAL A 166 2.48 -5.29 10.25
C VAL A 166 2.26 -4.22 9.19
N ILE A 167 0.98 -3.93 8.88
CA ILE A 167 0.63 -2.99 7.83
C ILE A 167 1.06 -1.56 8.16
N ASP A 168 1.70 -0.91 7.20
CA ASP A 168 2.18 0.48 7.31
C ASP A 168 1.63 1.37 6.20
N GLN A 169 1.30 0.79 5.03
CA GLN A 169 0.88 1.53 3.84
C GLN A 169 -0.37 0.94 3.19
N LEU A 170 -1.32 1.83 2.86
CA LEU A 170 -2.50 1.55 2.06
C LEU A 170 -2.39 2.27 0.71
N VAL A 171 -2.61 1.55 -0.39
CA VAL A 171 -2.68 2.12 -1.74
C VAL A 171 -4.00 1.65 -2.36
N LEU A 172 -4.92 2.59 -2.56
CA LEU A 172 -6.30 2.32 -2.94
C LEU A 172 -6.57 3.02 -4.28
N ARG A 173 -6.47 2.25 -5.37
CA ARG A 173 -6.55 2.74 -6.75
C ARG A 173 -7.95 2.52 -7.33
N PHE A 174 -8.92 3.17 -6.72
CA PHE A 174 -10.32 3.16 -7.11
C PHE A 174 -11.04 4.39 -6.58
N ASP A 175 -12.27 4.61 -7.05
CA ASP A 175 -13.12 5.72 -6.61
C ASP A 175 -13.64 5.50 -5.19
N MET A 176 -13.19 6.35 -4.28
CA MET A 176 -13.52 6.25 -2.86
C MET A 176 -14.62 7.23 -2.48
N GLY A 177 -15.84 6.71 -2.29
CA GLY A 177 -16.97 7.48 -1.76
C GLY A 177 -17.04 7.47 -0.23
N PRO A 178 -17.97 8.24 0.36
CA PRO A 178 -18.05 8.44 1.81
C PRO A 178 -18.46 7.15 2.55
N ALA A 179 -19.28 6.30 1.92
CA ALA A 179 -19.65 5.00 2.48
C ALA A 179 -18.46 4.04 2.60
N MET A 180 -17.54 4.08 1.63
CA MET A 180 -16.31 3.29 1.68
C MET A 180 -15.43 3.75 2.84
N VAL A 181 -15.18 5.07 2.98
CA VAL A 181 -14.32 5.56 4.06
C VAL A 181 -14.87 5.22 5.43
N ARG A 182 -16.18 5.38 5.65
CA ARG A 182 -16.82 4.94 6.91
C ARG A 182 -16.66 3.45 7.18
N THR A 183 -16.50 2.63 6.15
CA THR A 183 -16.26 1.19 6.30
C THR A 183 -14.79 0.93 6.63
N LEU A 184 -13.86 1.58 5.92
CA LEU A 184 -12.43 1.46 6.16
C LEU A 184 -12.01 1.99 7.53
N GLU A 185 -12.56 3.12 7.97
CA GLU A 185 -12.25 3.77 9.24
C GLU A 185 -12.50 2.86 10.46
N LYS A 186 -13.42 1.90 10.32
CA LYS A 186 -13.72 0.92 11.37
C LYS A 186 -12.63 -0.15 11.51
N LEU A 187 -11.81 -0.37 10.48
CA LEU A 187 -10.77 -1.40 10.46
C LEU A 187 -9.56 -0.98 11.30
N ALA A 188 -8.99 -1.94 12.04
CA ALA A 188 -7.75 -1.72 12.79
C ALA A 188 -6.57 -1.36 11.86
N GLN A 189 -6.56 -1.95 10.67
CA GLN A 189 -5.57 -1.72 9.61
C GLN A 189 -5.54 -0.25 9.17
N TRP A 190 -6.71 0.39 9.04
CA TRP A 190 -6.81 1.81 8.71
C TRP A 190 -6.22 2.69 9.81
N LYS A 191 -6.57 2.40 11.07
CA LYS A 191 -6.15 3.18 12.24
C LYS A 191 -4.64 3.09 12.52
N ARG A 192 -4.00 2.00 12.07
CA ARG A 192 -2.58 1.72 12.33
C ARG A 192 -1.65 2.02 11.16
N ALA A 193 -2.15 1.99 9.94
CA ALA A 193 -1.37 2.37 8.78
C ALA A 193 -0.89 3.83 8.90
N LYS A 194 0.35 4.10 8.49
CA LYS A 194 0.97 5.42 8.55
C LYS A 194 0.88 6.17 7.23
N THR A 195 0.71 5.45 6.13
CA THR A 195 0.69 5.99 4.78
C THR A 195 -0.59 5.60 4.05
N ILE A 196 -1.19 6.55 3.34
CA ILE A 196 -2.31 6.28 2.44
C ILE A 196 -2.10 6.95 1.08
N TYR A 197 -2.38 6.19 0.04
CA TYR A 197 -2.59 6.68 -1.33
C TYR A 197 -4.01 6.37 -1.76
N VAL A 198 -4.72 7.37 -2.26
CA VAL A 198 -6.04 7.24 -2.89
C VAL A 198 -5.99 7.82 -4.28
N GLN A 199 -6.33 7.01 -5.29
CA GLN A 199 -6.32 7.50 -6.68
C GLN A 199 -7.39 8.58 -6.90
N LYS A 200 -8.61 8.35 -6.41
CA LYS A 200 -9.74 9.27 -6.60
C LYS A 200 -10.65 9.26 -5.37
N LEU A 201 -10.88 10.45 -4.80
CA LEU A 201 -11.73 10.65 -3.62
C LEU A 201 -12.98 11.42 -4.06
N VAL A 202 -14.14 10.75 -4.01
CA VAL A 202 -15.41 11.26 -4.52
C VAL A 202 -16.28 11.79 -3.38
N TYR A 203 -15.69 12.49 -2.41
CA TYR A 203 -16.41 13.26 -1.40
C TYR A 203 -15.51 14.21 -0.61
N THR A 204 -16.13 15.21 0.00
CA THR A 204 -15.49 16.25 0.82
C THR A 204 -15.62 15.89 2.31
N ASN A 205 -14.56 15.33 2.89
CA ASN A 205 -14.26 15.36 4.33
C ASN A 205 -12.95 14.59 4.56
N PHE A 206 -11.90 15.33 4.92
CA PHE A 206 -10.55 14.79 5.10
C PHE A 206 -10.25 14.35 6.54
N GLU A 207 -11.15 14.58 7.49
CA GLU A 207 -10.98 14.21 8.90
C GLU A 207 -10.51 12.75 9.09
N PRO A 208 -11.09 11.73 8.41
CA PRO A 208 -10.67 10.34 8.59
C PRO A 208 -9.24 10.03 8.12
N PHE A 209 -8.58 10.96 7.42
CA PHE A 209 -7.22 10.82 6.90
C PHE A 209 -6.19 11.58 7.74
N LEU A 210 -6.62 12.43 8.68
CA LEU A 210 -5.71 13.33 9.39
C LEU A 210 -4.75 12.59 10.33
N HIS A 211 -4.96 11.32 10.67
CA HIS A 211 -4.00 10.55 11.48
C HIS A 211 -2.80 10.04 10.67
N PHE A 212 -2.87 9.97 9.34
CA PHE A 212 -1.78 9.45 8.51
C PHE A 212 -0.59 10.42 8.50
N ASN A 213 0.62 9.86 8.55
CA ASN A 213 1.87 10.62 8.40
C ASN A 213 2.16 11.00 6.95
N ARG A 214 1.60 10.23 6.01
CA ARG A 214 1.80 10.37 4.58
C ARG A 214 0.47 10.23 3.85
N ILE A 215 0.03 11.29 3.18
CA ILE A 215 -1.25 11.33 2.47
C ILE A 215 -0.99 11.65 1.00
N LYS A 216 -1.51 10.86 0.07
CA LYS A 216 -1.48 11.20 -1.35
C LYS A 216 -2.83 10.93 -2.00
N ILE A 217 -3.45 11.98 -2.54
CA ILE A 217 -4.77 11.93 -3.18
C ILE A 217 -4.62 12.58 -4.56
N ASN A 218 -4.86 11.83 -5.64
CA ASN A 218 -4.56 12.30 -7.01
C ASN A 218 -5.75 12.93 -7.76
N ASN A 219 -6.97 12.72 -7.29
CA ASN A 219 -8.18 13.27 -7.91
C ASN A 219 -9.30 13.39 -6.86
N GLY A 220 -9.17 14.35 -5.96
CA GLY A 220 -10.15 14.61 -4.91
C GLY A 220 -11.16 15.70 -5.28
N THR A 221 -12.39 15.58 -4.78
CA THR A 221 -13.20 16.76 -4.49
C THR A 221 -12.88 17.20 -3.06
N CYS A 222 -12.37 18.43 -2.89
CA CYS A 222 -12.11 18.98 -1.57
C CYS A 222 -12.51 20.45 -1.51
N SER A 223 -12.97 20.86 -0.35
CA SER A 223 -13.20 22.27 -0.04
C SER A 223 -11.90 22.94 0.44
N GLU A 224 -11.86 24.27 0.43
CA GLU A 224 -10.79 25.03 1.06
C GLU A 224 -10.70 24.77 2.57
N ASP A 225 -11.83 24.43 3.21
CA ASP A 225 -11.87 24.01 4.61
C ASP A 225 -11.16 22.68 4.84
N ASP A 226 -11.37 21.70 3.96
CA ASP A 226 -10.68 20.41 4.02
C ASP A 226 -9.16 20.59 3.90
N ILE A 227 -8.71 21.40 2.94
CA ILE A 227 -7.28 21.69 2.76
C ILE A 227 -6.70 22.37 4.00
N ALA A 228 -7.39 23.39 4.53
CA ALA A 228 -6.95 24.09 5.72
C ALA A 228 -6.87 23.15 6.93
N ALA A 229 -7.81 22.20 7.07
CA ALA A 229 -7.79 21.19 8.13
C ALA A 229 -6.57 20.26 8.00
N VAL A 230 -6.22 19.81 6.80
CA VAL A 230 -5.01 19.00 6.57
C VAL A 230 -3.75 19.76 6.96
N VAL A 231 -3.60 21.00 6.49
CA VAL A 231 -2.43 21.84 6.82
C VAL A 231 -2.34 22.06 8.34
N LYS A 232 -3.45 22.44 8.98
CA LYS A 232 -3.50 22.66 10.44
C LYS A 232 -3.15 21.39 11.21
N SER A 233 -3.62 20.22 10.79
CA SER A 233 -3.27 18.93 11.41
C SER A 233 -1.77 18.64 11.35
N PHE A 234 -1.10 18.96 10.24
CA PHE A 234 0.36 18.79 10.13
C PHE A 234 1.15 19.81 10.96
N ILE A 235 0.59 20.99 11.21
CA ILE A 235 1.18 22.00 12.10
C ILE A 235 1.03 21.59 13.56
N SER A 236 -0.17 21.19 13.99
CA SER A 236 -0.52 21.01 15.40
C SER A 236 -0.15 19.64 15.96
N THR A 237 -0.05 18.61 15.12
CA THR A 237 0.17 17.22 15.58
C THR A 237 1.64 16.82 15.41
N PRO A 238 2.31 16.29 16.46
CA PRO A 238 3.68 15.77 16.33
C PRO A 238 3.78 14.66 15.30
N ARG A 239 4.74 14.80 14.38
CA ARG A 239 4.96 13.87 13.26
C ARG A 239 6.45 13.67 13.00
N PRO A 240 6.86 12.53 12.42
CA PRO A 240 8.25 12.31 12.05
C PRO A 240 8.70 13.24 10.91
N LEU A 241 10.02 13.47 10.83
CA LEU A 241 10.64 14.12 9.68
C LEU A 241 10.27 13.37 8.38
N GLY A 242 9.97 14.12 7.31
CA GLY A 242 9.59 13.54 6.02
C GLY A 242 8.14 13.00 5.98
N SER A 243 7.31 13.33 6.98
CA SER A 243 5.86 13.33 6.84
C SER A 243 5.44 14.29 5.74
N PHE A 244 4.49 13.89 4.89
CA PHE A 244 4.06 14.72 3.76
C PHE A 244 2.58 14.52 3.41
N PHE A 245 1.99 15.51 2.75
CA PHE A 245 0.73 15.34 2.04
C PHE A 245 0.84 15.86 0.60
N GLN A 246 0.08 15.26 -0.31
CA GLN A 246 -0.14 15.73 -1.68
C GLN A 246 -1.61 15.51 -2.02
N ILE A 247 -2.33 16.60 -2.28
CA ILE A 247 -3.75 16.58 -2.62
C ILE A 247 -3.91 17.27 -3.97
N LYS A 248 -4.26 16.50 -4.99
CA LYS A 248 -4.60 16.97 -6.32
C LYS A 248 -6.11 16.90 -6.53
N THR A 249 -6.67 17.95 -7.08
CA THR A 249 -8.11 18.12 -7.25
C THR A 249 -8.50 18.18 -8.72
N SER A 250 -9.74 17.80 -9.03
CA SER A 250 -10.31 17.99 -10.38
C SER A 250 -10.68 19.44 -10.67
N GLY A 251 -11.12 20.17 -9.65
CA GLY A 251 -11.47 21.58 -9.71
C GLY A 251 -10.41 22.50 -9.11
N ASP A 252 -10.48 23.78 -9.47
CA ASP A 252 -9.65 24.82 -8.87
C ASP A 252 -10.17 25.15 -7.46
N PHE A 253 -9.28 25.45 -6.52
CA PHE A 253 -9.63 26.06 -5.24
C PHE A 253 -9.09 27.49 -5.12
N GLU A 254 -9.74 28.30 -4.29
CA GLU A 254 -9.31 29.68 -4.07
C GLU A 254 -8.17 29.73 -3.02
N VAL A 255 -6.93 29.84 -3.49
CA VAL A 255 -5.73 29.93 -2.63
C VAL A 255 -5.87 31.04 -1.56
N ARG A 256 -6.49 32.17 -1.89
CA ARG A 256 -6.74 33.27 -0.94
C ARG A 256 -7.65 32.85 0.21
N SER A 257 -8.69 32.07 -0.08
CA SER A 257 -9.61 31.54 0.92
C SER A 257 -8.88 30.59 1.88
N ILE A 258 -8.00 29.72 1.37
CA ILE A 258 -7.17 28.83 2.19
C ILE A 258 -6.23 29.64 3.09
N LEU A 259 -5.49 30.61 2.54
CA LEU A 259 -4.56 31.44 3.32
C LEU A 259 -5.27 32.25 4.41
N LYS A 260 -6.49 32.73 4.13
CA LYS A 260 -7.34 33.40 5.13
C LYS A 260 -7.70 32.44 6.27
N LYS A 261 -8.07 31.20 5.97
CA LYS A 261 -8.38 30.16 6.98
C LYS A 261 -7.17 29.73 7.81
N LEU A 262 -5.95 29.99 7.33
CA LEU A 262 -4.68 29.71 8.02
C LEU A 262 -4.13 30.93 8.79
N ASP A 263 -4.86 32.06 8.85
CA ASP A 263 -4.44 33.31 9.47
C ASP A 263 -3.15 33.92 8.87
N ARG A 264 -2.96 33.74 7.55
CA ARG A 264 -1.74 34.11 6.81
C ARG A 264 -1.97 35.11 5.66
N MET A 265 -3.00 35.96 5.74
CA MET A 265 -3.33 36.92 4.67
C MET A 265 -2.19 37.91 4.32
N HIS A 266 -1.25 38.17 5.22
CA HIS A 266 -0.16 39.14 5.03
C HIS A 266 0.95 38.66 4.06
N LEU A 267 0.95 37.39 3.65
CA LEU A 267 1.95 36.79 2.76
C LEU A 267 1.57 36.92 1.27
N PHE A 268 0.84 37.97 0.92
CA PHE A 268 0.30 38.18 -0.42
C PHE A 268 1.29 38.93 -1.33
N LEU A 269 1.89 38.23 -2.30
CA LEU A 269 2.60 38.83 -3.44
C LEU A 269 1.80 38.61 -4.74
N GLU A 270 1.65 39.67 -5.53
CA GLU A 270 0.63 39.82 -6.59
C GLU A 270 0.80 38.94 -7.85
N THR A 271 1.88 38.16 -7.97
CA THR A 271 2.15 37.35 -9.18
C THR A 271 1.86 35.87 -8.97
N ILE A 272 0.82 35.38 -9.64
CA ILE A 272 0.29 34.01 -9.60
C ILE A 272 1.26 32.97 -10.21
N GLU A 273 2.37 33.39 -10.80
CA GLU A 273 3.34 32.52 -11.49
C GLU A 273 4.50 32.02 -10.62
N GLU A 274 4.66 32.55 -9.40
CA GLU A 274 5.71 32.09 -8.47
C GLU A 274 5.13 31.04 -7.50
N LEU A 275 5.67 29.82 -7.59
CA LEU A 275 5.42 28.73 -6.63
C LEU A 275 5.62 29.25 -5.19
N ARG A 276 4.52 29.44 -4.46
CA ARG A 276 4.60 29.87 -3.07
C ARG A 276 4.92 28.68 -2.17
N ASN A 277 6.14 28.65 -1.65
CA ASN A 277 6.51 27.77 -0.55
C ASN A 277 6.30 28.52 0.77
N GLU A 278 5.26 28.15 1.50
CA GLU A 278 4.97 28.69 2.84
C GLU A 278 5.59 27.80 3.91
N ASN A 279 6.39 28.39 4.80
CA ASN A 279 7.02 27.66 5.90
C ASN A 279 6.27 27.92 7.20
N PHE A 280 5.71 26.87 7.79
CA PHE A 280 5.02 26.92 9.08
C PHE A 280 5.95 26.39 10.17
N GLU A 281 6.19 27.20 11.20
CA GLU A 281 6.88 26.71 12.39
C GLU A 281 6.00 25.71 13.14
N LEU A 282 6.61 24.64 13.64
CA LEU A 282 5.92 23.59 14.36
C LEU A 282 6.09 23.84 15.87
N GLU A 283 5.00 24.12 16.56
CA GLU A 283 5.02 24.45 18.00
C GLU A 283 5.70 23.36 18.83
N TRP A 284 5.51 22.11 18.42
CA TRP A 284 6.07 20.92 19.06
C TRP A 284 7.53 20.63 18.68
N ASN A 285 8.11 21.29 17.66
CA ASN A 285 9.51 21.12 17.29
C ASN A 285 10.11 22.32 16.54
N ARG A 286 10.89 23.14 17.26
CA ARG A 286 11.56 24.34 16.73
C ARG A 286 12.65 24.07 15.66
N ARG A 287 13.09 22.82 15.49
CA ARG A 287 14.08 22.43 14.46
C ARG A 287 13.42 22.04 13.14
N LEU A 288 12.10 21.84 13.15
CA LEU A 288 11.33 21.43 12.00
C LEU A 288 10.38 22.54 11.57
N ILE A 289 10.06 22.53 10.29
CA ILE A 289 9.05 23.39 9.67
C ILE A 289 8.21 22.53 8.73
N LEU A 290 6.96 22.92 8.51
CA LEU A 290 6.14 22.38 7.42
C LEU A 290 6.28 23.33 6.23
N CYS A 291 6.84 22.87 5.11
CA CYS A 291 6.86 23.60 3.86
C CYS A 291 5.62 23.22 3.05
N VAL A 292 4.72 24.17 2.74
CA VAL A 292 3.49 23.95 1.98
C VAL A 292 3.55 24.69 0.66
N MET A 293 3.18 24.00 -0.42
CA MET A 293 3.05 24.56 -1.76
C MET A 293 1.57 24.57 -2.15
N LEU A 294 1.05 25.75 -2.49
CA LEU A 294 -0.34 25.95 -2.92
C LEU A 294 -0.38 26.31 -4.40
N GLN A 295 -1.02 25.47 -5.21
CA GLN A 295 -1.30 25.70 -6.63
C GLN A 295 -2.80 25.61 -6.87
N LYS A 296 -3.34 26.07 -8.00
CA LYS A 296 -4.81 26.06 -8.23
C LYS A 296 -5.50 24.69 -8.04
N ARG A 297 -4.80 23.59 -8.34
CA ARG A 297 -5.33 22.22 -8.30
C ARG A 297 -4.50 21.23 -7.48
N GLN A 298 -3.52 21.74 -6.75
CA GLN A 298 -2.58 20.89 -6.02
C GLN A 298 -2.09 21.59 -4.77
N VAL A 299 -2.11 20.85 -3.66
CA VAL A 299 -1.56 21.27 -2.38
C VAL A 299 -0.58 20.19 -1.95
N ASP A 300 0.68 20.58 -1.81
CA ASP A 300 1.72 19.72 -1.25
C ASP A 300 2.18 20.28 0.08
N GLY A 301 2.59 19.41 1.00
CA GLY A 301 3.26 19.84 2.21
C GLY A 301 4.21 18.78 2.73
N THR A 302 5.38 19.18 3.22
CA THR A 302 6.39 18.27 3.77
C THR A 302 6.98 18.84 5.05
N ILE A 303 7.13 18.00 6.07
CA ILE A 303 7.86 18.35 7.29
C ILE A 303 9.36 18.20 7.04
N CYS A 304 10.07 19.32 7.12
CA CYS A 304 11.48 19.47 6.78
C CYS A 304 12.29 20.01 7.96
N ARG A 305 13.61 19.78 7.93
CA ARG A 305 14.57 20.43 8.83
C ARG A 305 14.72 21.90 8.45
N LYS A 306 14.74 22.78 9.45
CA LYS A 306 15.04 24.21 9.25
C LYS A 306 16.45 24.32 8.62
N GLY A 307 16.53 24.94 7.44
CA GLY A 307 17.77 25.10 6.68
C GLY A 307 18.10 24.00 5.65
N HIS A 308 17.32 22.90 5.57
CA HIS A 308 17.53 21.81 4.59
C HIS A 308 16.26 21.53 3.76
N ILE A 309 15.49 22.57 3.46
CA ILE A 309 14.18 22.45 2.81
C ILE A 309 14.29 21.76 1.45
N LEU A 310 15.29 22.14 0.62
CA LEU A 310 15.45 21.59 -0.72
C LEU A 310 15.71 20.07 -0.69
N GLU A 311 16.63 19.61 0.17
CA GLU A 311 16.93 18.19 0.37
C GLU A 311 15.70 17.41 0.82
N ASP A 312 14.98 17.94 1.81
CA ASP A 312 13.86 17.26 2.45
C ASP A 312 12.58 17.29 1.59
N CYS A 313 12.39 18.29 0.72
CA CYS A 313 11.24 18.42 -0.18
C CYS A 313 11.38 17.63 -1.50
N GLU A 314 12.61 17.37 -1.98
CA GLU A 314 12.83 16.59 -3.21
C GLU A 314 12.76 15.07 -2.95
N ALA A 315 13.10 14.62 -1.75
CA ALA A 315 13.10 13.20 -1.39
C ALA A 315 11.73 12.50 -1.51
N PRO A 316 10.59 13.07 -1.03
CA PRO A 316 9.30 12.37 -0.97
C PRO A 316 8.72 11.98 -2.34
N ALA A 317 9.03 12.75 -3.38
CA ALA A 317 8.52 12.51 -4.74
C ALA A 317 8.94 11.14 -5.31
N ASN A 318 10.10 10.62 -4.87
CA ASN A 318 10.69 9.39 -5.40
C ASN A 318 10.35 8.12 -4.60
N TYR A 319 9.77 8.23 -3.40
CA TYR A 319 9.52 7.08 -2.50
C TYR A 319 8.06 6.61 -2.43
N CYS A 320 7.17 7.17 -3.24
CA CYS A 320 5.71 6.94 -3.11
C CYS A 320 5.05 6.25 -4.30
N ILE A 321 5.77 5.38 -5.02
CA ILE A 321 5.17 4.42 -5.96
C ILE A 321 5.61 3.01 -5.59
#